data_AF-A0A7S2VJ08-F1
#
_entry.id   AF-A0A7S2VJ08-F1
#
_cell.length_a   1.000
_cell.length_b   1.000
_cell.length_c   1.000
_cell.angle_alpha   90.00
_cell.angle_beta   90.00
_cell.angle_gamma   90.00
#
_symmetry.space_group_name_H-M   'P 1'
#
loop_
_entity.id
_entity.type
_entity.pdbx_description
1 polymer ?
#
loop_
_entity_poly.entity_id
_entity_poly.type
_entity_poly.pdbx_seq_one_letter_code
_entity_poly.pdbx_strand_id
1 'polypeptide(L)'
;TIEDCSAEDGGGIYVHTGGVVTLTGDSRIARCAAALYGGGVSGDSASAIALNGNATIEDCSAQKDGGGISVYSGSSVTLTDDARITQCAAADNGGGIFGHEASAIALQGNATIED
;
A
#
# COMPACT_ATOMS: atom_id res chain seq x y z
N THR A 1 -3.98 -13.38 5.17
CA THR A 1 -4.97 -12.35 4.84
C THR A 1 -5.12 -11.41 6.02
N ILE A 2 -5.16 -10.10 5.76
CA ILE A 2 -5.61 -9.06 6.70
C ILE A 2 -6.83 -8.42 6.06
N GLU A 3 -7.93 -8.29 6.80
CA GLU A 3 -9.14 -7.71 6.23
C GLU A 3 -9.99 -7.00 7.28
N ASP A 4 -10.82 -6.07 6.82
CA ASP A 4 -11.81 -5.35 7.62
C ASP A 4 -11.20 -4.63 8.86
N CYS A 5 -9.98 -4.13 8.69
CA CYS A 5 -9.24 -3.39 9.72
C CYS A 5 -9.35 -1.88 9.49
N SER A 6 -9.26 -1.11 10.57
CA SER A 6 -9.25 0.35 10.50
C SER A 6 -8.25 0.96 11.46
N ALA A 7 -7.51 1.97 11.01
CA ALA A 7 -6.53 2.69 11.81
C ALA A 7 -6.47 4.17 11.42
N GLU A 8 -5.65 4.95 12.13
CA GLU A 8 -5.32 6.32 11.70
C GLU A 8 -4.44 6.27 10.44
N ASP A 9 -3.34 5.53 10.50
CA ASP A 9 -2.44 5.24 9.38
C ASP A 9 -2.30 3.73 9.18
N GLY A 10 -2.26 3.29 7.92
CA GLY A 10 -2.03 1.88 7.61
C GLY A 10 -3.17 1.00 8.08
N GLY A 11 -4.36 1.14 7.47
CA GLY A 11 -5.58 0.48 7.92
C GLY A 11 -5.42 -1.03 8.14
N GLY A 12 -4.60 -1.69 7.33
CA GLY A 12 -4.11 -3.05 7.58
C GLY A 12 -2.74 -3.11 8.26
N ILE A 13 -1.74 -2.39 7.74
CA ILE A 13 -0.37 -2.39 8.25
C ILE A 13 0.23 -0.98 8.24
N TYR A 14 0.82 -0.58 9.37
CA TYR A 14 1.70 0.60 9.43
C TYR A 14 3.16 0.16 9.58
N VAL A 15 4.03 0.67 8.70
CA VAL A 15 5.46 0.38 8.66
C VAL A 15 6.23 1.67 8.86
N HIS A 16 7.14 1.70 9.83
CA HIS A 16 7.84 2.92 10.21
C HIS A 16 9.33 2.67 10.44
N THR A 17 10.14 3.72 10.27
CA THR A 17 11.57 3.78 10.62
C THR A 17 12.37 2.55 10.13
N GLY A 18 12.61 2.46 8.83
CA GLY A 18 13.39 1.36 8.24
C GLY A 18 12.71 -0.02 8.29
N GLY A 19 11.45 -0.08 8.74
CA GLY A 19 10.67 -1.31 8.75
C GLY A 19 10.45 -1.87 7.36
N VAL A 20 10.33 -3.20 7.28
CA VAL A 20 10.15 -3.92 6.01
C VAL A 20 8.94 -4.84 6.11
N VAL A 21 8.08 -4.79 5.09
CA VAL A 21 6.97 -5.71 4.93
C VAL A 21 7.00 -6.30 3.54
N THR A 22 6.77 -7.62 3.45
CA THR A 22 6.69 -8.33 2.18
C THR A 22 5.46 -9.22 2.16
N LEU A 23 4.56 -8.96 1.22
CA LEU A 23 3.45 -9.85 0.88
C LEU A 23 3.91 -10.79 -0.25
N THR A 24 3.69 -12.08 -0.08
CA THR A 24 4.13 -13.11 -1.04
C THR A 24 3.01 -14.10 -1.38
N GLY A 25 3.15 -14.79 -2.52
CA GLY A 25 2.17 -15.78 -2.96
C GLY A 25 0.80 -15.14 -3.14
N ASP A 26 -0.24 -15.74 -2.56
CA ASP A 26 -1.62 -15.24 -2.62
C ASP A 26 -1.98 -14.39 -1.37
N SER A 27 -0.99 -13.71 -0.77
CA SER A 27 -1.23 -12.83 0.38
C SER A 27 -2.15 -11.67 0.01
N ARG A 28 -3.10 -11.35 0.89
CA ARG A 28 -4.15 -10.36 0.63
C ARG A 28 -4.34 -9.42 1.81
N ILE A 29 -4.40 -8.11 1.51
CA ILE A 29 -4.96 -7.08 2.40
C ILE A 29 -6.22 -6.53 1.74
N ALA A 30 -7.36 -6.53 2.43
CA ALA A 30 -8.60 -6.11 1.80
C ALA A 30 -9.59 -5.40 2.71
N ARG A 31 -10.38 -4.48 2.15
CA ARG A 31 -11.43 -3.74 2.88
C ARG A 31 -10.92 -3.06 4.14
N CYS A 32 -9.65 -2.64 4.13
CA CYS A 32 -9.06 -1.89 5.22
C CYS A 32 -9.25 -0.39 4.99
N ALA A 33 -9.33 0.38 6.08
CA ALA A 33 -9.54 1.82 6.03
C ALA A 33 -8.57 2.60 6.91
N ALA A 34 -8.06 3.72 6.40
CA ALA A 34 -7.22 4.66 7.15
C ALA A 34 -7.90 6.03 7.26
N ALA A 35 -7.83 6.63 8.44
CA ALA A 35 -8.32 8.00 8.66
C ALA A 35 -7.39 9.06 8.04
N LEU A 36 -6.13 8.73 7.78
CA LEU A 36 -5.16 9.61 7.15
C LEU A 36 -4.53 8.92 5.94
N TYR A 37 -3.55 8.04 6.14
CA TYR A 37 -2.72 7.56 5.03
C TYR A 37 -2.73 6.03 4.92
N GLY A 38 -2.78 5.51 3.69
CA GLY A 38 -2.54 4.09 3.43
C GLY A 38 -3.67 3.20 3.92
N GLY A 39 -4.78 3.13 3.19
CA GLY A 39 -5.94 2.32 3.60
C GLY A 39 -5.59 0.84 3.80
N GLY A 40 -4.75 0.29 2.93
CA GLY A 40 -4.14 -1.03 3.11
C GLY A 40 -2.86 -0.96 3.93
N VAL A 41 -1.84 -0.26 3.41
CA VAL A 41 -0.52 -0.16 4.03
C VAL A 41 -0.03 1.29 4.02
N SER A 42 0.50 1.77 5.15
CA SER A 42 1.21 3.04 5.20
C SER A 42 2.66 2.81 5.60
N GLY A 43 3.58 3.44 4.86
CA GLY A 43 5.03 3.37 5.07
C GLY A 43 5.63 4.76 5.26
N ASP A 44 6.44 4.93 6.30
CA ASP A 44 7.15 6.20 6.53
C ASP A 44 8.57 5.97 7.06
N SER A 45 9.41 7.00 6.89
CA SER A 45 10.77 7.06 7.42
C SER A 45 11.65 5.92 6.91
N ALA A 46 11.92 5.91 5.61
CA ALA A 46 12.75 4.92 4.90
C ALA A 46 12.25 3.46 5.03
N SER A 47 10.93 3.27 5.10
CA SER A 47 10.33 1.94 5.09
C SER A 47 10.37 1.28 3.71
N ALA A 48 10.24 -0.04 3.66
CA ALA A 48 10.16 -0.80 2.41
C ALA A 48 8.95 -1.75 2.40
N ILE A 49 8.11 -1.62 1.38
CA ILE A 49 6.92 -2.44 1.16
C ILE A 49 7.09 -3.18 -0.16
N ALA A 50 6.94 -4.50 -0.14
CA ALA A 50 7.02 -5.34 -1.33
C ALA A 50 5.80 -6.25 -1.47
N LEU A 51 5.22 -6.31 -2.67
CA LEU A 51 4.19 -7.26 -3.07
C LEU A 51 4.74 -8.11 -4.21
N ASN A 52 4.78 -9.43 -4.01
CA ASN A 52 5.35 -10.38 -4.97
C ASN A 52 4.37 -11.52 -5.27
N GLY A 53 4.56 -12.24 -6.38
CA GLY A 53 3.68 -13.33 -6.79
C GLY A 53 2.29 -12.83 -7.19
N ASN A 54 1.24 -13.35 -6.56
CA ASN A 54 -0.16 -12.94 -6.81
C ASN A 54 -0.69 -12.06 -5.66
N ALA A 55 0.20 -11.42 -4.88
CA ALA A 55 -0.23 -10.68 -3.71
C ALA A 55 -1.13 -9.51 -4.10
N THR A 56 -2.19 -9.29 -3.33
CA THR A 56 -3.17 -8.22 -3.60
C THR A 56 -3.39 -7.29 -2.43
N ILE A 57 -3.60 -6.01 -2.75
CA ILE A 57 -4.26 -5.04 -1.88
C ILE A 57 -5.51 -4.57 -2.61
N GLU A 58 -6.68 -4.80 -2.03
CA GLU A 58 -7.94 -4.49 -2.72
C GLU A 58 -9.02 -3.91 -1.82
N ASP A 59 -9.93 -3.13 -2.41
CA ASP A 59 -11.06 -2.50 -1.71
C ASP A 59 -10.64 -1.67 -0.48
N CYS A 60 -9.42 -1.13 -0.45
CA CYS A 60 -8.93 -0.35 0.68
C CYS A 60 -9.19 1.15 0.48
N SER A 61 -9.32 1.90 1.58
CA SER A 61 -9.59 3.34 1.47
C SER A 61 -8.84 4.21 2.49
N ALA A 62 -8.47 5.41 2.07
CA ALA A 62 -7.86 6.42 2.93
C ALA A 62 -8.59 7.76 2.81
N GLN A 63 -8.79 8.46 3.93
CA GLN A 63 -9.41 9.79 3.91
C GLN A 63 -8.45 10.92 3.51
N LYS A 64 -7.16 10.63 3.30
CA LYS A 64 -6.23 11.54 2.61
C LYS A 64 -5.59 10.85 1.42
N ASP A 65 -4.44 10.24 1.60
CA ASP A 65 -3.60 9.78 0.50
C ASP A 65 -3.36 8.26 0.54
N GLY A 66 -3.26 7.64 -0.64
CA GLY A 66 -2.91 6.23 -0.79
C GLY A 66 -4.01 5.30 -0.29
N GLY A 67 -5.07 5.10 -1.07
CA GLY A 67 -6.16 4.20 -0.70
C GLY A 67 -5.68 2.77 -0.47
N GLY A 68 -4.79 2.28 -1.33
CA GLY A 68 -4.09 1.01 -1.16
C GLY A 68 -2.83 1.18 -0.32
N ILE A 69 -1.86 1.94 -0.84
CA ILE A 69 -0.58 2.19 -0.18
C ILE A 69 -0.24 3.69 -0.15
N SER A 70 0.24 4.20 0.98
CA SER A 70 0.89 5.51 1.06
C SER A 70 2.35 5.37 1.53
N VAL A 71 3.30 6.04 0.86
CA VAL A 71 4.70 6.06 1.30
C VAL A 71 5.31 7.46 1.37
N TYR A 72 6.03 7.76 2.44
CA TYR A 72 6.68 9.05 2.70
C TYR A 72 8.16 8.90 3.08
N SER A 73 8.89 10.02 3.06
CA SER A 73 10.22 10.16 3.69
C SER A 73 11.24 9.10 3.25
N GLY A 74 11.46 8.98 1.94
CA GLY A 74 12.42 8.03 1.35
C GLY A 74 11.98 6.57 1.40
N SER A 75 10.72 6.30 1.74
CA SER A 75 10.16 4.95 1.73
C SER A 75 9.95 4.42 0.30
N SER A 76 9.87 3.10 0.16
CA SER A 76 9.77 2.45 -1.15
C SER A 76 8.64 1.43 -1.23
N VAL A 77 8.06 1.33 -2.43
CA VAL A 77 7.10 0.30 -2.80
C VAL A 77 7.60 -0.43 -4.04
N THR A 78 7.62 -1.76 -4.00
CA THR A 78 7.90 -2.60 -5.16
C THR A 78 6.78 -3.61 -5.36
N LEU A 79 6.19 -3.65 -6.56
CA LEU A 79 5.30 -4.73 -7.00
C LEU A 79 6.03 -5.55 -8.06
N THR A 80 6.04 -6.87 -7.92
CA THR A 80 6.62 -7.81 -8.89
C THR A 80 5.63 -8.87 -9.33
N ASP A 81 5.99 -9.60 -10.39
CA ASP A 81 5.22 -10.73 -10.93
C ASP A 81 3.80 -10.32 -11.32
N ASP A 82 2.78 -10.94 -10.74
CA ASP A 82 1.37 -10.69 -10.99
C ASP A 82 0.70 -9.96 -9.81
N ALA A 83 1.47 -9.23 -8.99
CA ALA A 83 0.97 -8.50 -7.84
C ALA A 83 0.03 -7.35 -8.27
N ARG A 84 -1.03 -7.11 -7.51
CA ARG A 84 -2.09 -6.15 -7.89
C ARG A 84 -2.51 -5.24 -6.75
N ILE A 85 -2.78 -3.98 -7.10
CA ILE A 85 -3.55 -3.06 -6.25
C ILE A 85 -4.76 -2.61 -7.06
N THR A 86 -5.96 -2.78 -6.50
CA THR A 86 -7.20 -2.53 -7.24
C THR A 86 -8.35 -2.15 -6.33
N GLN A 87 -9.32 -1.42 -6.86
CA GLN A 87 -10.50 -0.97 -6.14
C GLN A 87 -10.18 -0.17 -4.87
N CYS A 88 -9.02 0.49 -4.82
CA CYS A 88 -8.59 1.30 -3.70
C CYS A 88 -8.90 2.78 -3.95
N ALA A 89 -9.32 3.49 -2.90
CA ALA A 89 -9.77 4.89 -3.02
C ALA A 89 -9.11 5.80 -1.97
N ALA A 90 -8.66 6.96 -2.41
CA ALA A 90 -8.15 8.02 -1.55
C ALA A 90 -9.01 9.27 -1.76
N ALA A 91 -9.30 10.03 -0.69
CA ALA A 91 -10.09 11.26 -0.83
C ALA A 91 -9.27 12.41 -1.47
N ASP A 92 -7.96 12.46 -1.21
CA ASP A 92 -7.06 13.50 -1.71
C ASP A 92 -6.24 13.00 -2.91
N ASN A 93 -5.25 12.11 -2.70
CA ASN A 93 -4.35 11.68 -3.78
C ASN A 93 -4.08 10.16 -3.79
N GLY A 94 -4.02 9.60 -5.01
CA GLY A 94 -3.56 8.22 -5.26
C GLY A 94 -4.48 7.14 -4.70
N GLY A 95 -5.50 6.74 -5.47
CA GLY A 95 -6.41 5.64 -5.10
C GLY A 95 -5.65 4.34 -4.79
N GLY A 96 -4.76 3.92 -5.69
CA GLY A 96 -3.92 2.74 -5.50
C GLY A 96 -2.68 3.01 -4.65
N ILE A 97 -1.77 3.87 -5.14
CA ILE A 97 -0.54 4.25 -4.42
C ILE A 97 -0.35 5.76 -4.44
N PHE A 98 0.02 6.34 -3.30
CA PHE A 98 0.60 7.68 -3.22
C PHE A 98 2.03 7.61 -2.66
N GLY A 99 2.94 8.39 -3.25
CA GLY A 99 4.32 8.51 -2.80
C GLY A 99 4.76 9.96 -2.70
N HIS A 100 5.41 10.33 -1.59
CA HIS A 100 5.91 11.68 -1.32
C HIS A 100 7.31 11.69 -0.69
N GLU A 101 7.98 12.85 -0.71
CA GLU A 101 9.29 13.07 -0.06
C GLU A 101 10.35 12.02 -0.43
N ALA A 102 10.77 12.02 -1.70
CA ALA A 102 11.79 11.12 -2.24
C ALA A 102 11.43 9.62 -2.18
N SER A 103 10.15 9.28 -2.05
CA SER A 103 9.68 7.91 -2.15
C SER A 103 9.96 7.31 -3.53
N ALA A 104 10.19 6.01 -3.58
CA ALA A 104 10.36 5.26 -4.84
C ALA A 104 9.23 4.24 -5.03
N ILE A 105 8.62 4.24 -6.21
CA ILE A 105 7.59 3.25 -6.59
C ILE A 105 8.08 2.53 -7.85
N ALA A 106 8.15 1.21 -7.78
CA ALA A 106 8.57 0.36 -8.90
C ALA A 106 7.54 -0.73 -9.17
N LEU A 107 7.10 -0.83 -10.42
CA LEU A 107 6.30 -1.93 -10.93
C LEU A 107 7.17 -2.75 -11.89
N GLN A 108 7.20 -4.06 -11.69
CA GLN A 108 7.99 -5.01 -12.47
C GLN A 108 7.12 -6.19 -12.88
N GLY A 109 7.50 -6.89 -13.96
CA GLY A 109 6.72 -8.02 -14.47
C GLY A 109 5.36 -7.57 -15.01
N ASN A 110 4.30 -8.27 -14.59
CA ASN A 110 2.91 -8.00 -14.95
C ASN A 110 2.14 -7.25 -13.85
N ALA A 111 2.85 -6.66 -12.89
CA ALA A 111 2.22 -5.97 -11.77
C ALA A 111 1.29 -4.84 -12.26
N THR A 112 0.10 -4.72 -11.65
CA THR A 112 -0.89 -3.70 -12.02
C THR A 112 -1.35 -2.86 -10.82
N ILE A 113 -1.72 -1.61 -11.13
CA ILE A 113 -2.47 -0.71 -10.26
C ILE A 113 -3.66 -0.22 -11.10
N GLU A 114 -4.87 -0.43 -10.61
CA GLU A 114 -6.11 -0.23 -11.38
C GLU A 114 -7.09 0.72 -10.65
N ASP A 115 -6.61 1.92 -10.27
CA ASP A 115 -7.30 2.90 -9.41
C ASP A 115 -7.18 4.37 -9.87
#